data_AF-A0A397UHW6-F1
#
_entry.id   AF-A0A397UHW6-F1
#
_cell.length_a   1.000
_cell.length_b   1.000
_cell.length_c   1.000
_cell.angle_alpha   90.00
_cell.angle_beta   90.00
_cell.angle_gamma   90.00
#
_symmetry.space_group_name_H-M   'P 1'
#
loop_
_entity.id
_entity.type
_entity.pdbx_description
1 polymer ?
#
loop_
_entity_poly.entity_id
_entity_poly.type
_entity_poly.pdbx_seq_one_letter_code
_entity_poly.pdbx_strand_id
1 'polypeptide(L)'
;MNPDGTLKLPVTIGKGTNEVTIYRIGNIVWDKEAYHTNRYIFPVGFMSKKQYLSAVDVTRRTTYTSEILDGGDTPIFQVTAEDQPGRKFSASSSSGVWKKILDEINIQGVPSKTHASGPEMLGLSHLGITKYIQELPGAEKCTKYVMQRWIDDDQPPPPPPPPMNMPVIKREPMDEEEDDDDDRSAITNGHEQYEHQIKTEASSP
;
A
#
# COMPACT_ATOMS: atom_id res chain seq x y z
N MET A 1 -14.49 -20.85 -9.69
CA MET A 1 -15.69 -20.35 -9.01
C MET A 1 -16.55 -21.53 -8.57
N ASN A 2 -17.30 -21.37 -7.48
CA ASN A 2 -18.40 -22.24 -7.10
C ASN A 2 -19.60 -21.98 -8.05
N PRO A 3 -20.61 -22.87 -8.09
CA PRO A 3 -21.79 -22.71 -8.95
C PRO A 3 -22.60 -21.42 -8.71
N ASP A 4 -22.48 -20.84 -7.52
CA ASP A 4 -23.12 -19.58 -7.11
C ASP A 4 -22.32 -18.33 -7.50
N GLY A 5 -21.22 -18.48 -8.25
CA GLY A 5 -20.33 -17.37 -8.61
C GLY A 5 -19.35 -16.97 -7.51
N THR A 6 -19.33 -17.65 -6.36
CA THR A 6 -18.37 -17.34 -5.29
C THR A 6 -16.99 -17.92 -5.58
N LEU A 7 -15.96 -17.34 -4.96
CA LEU A 7 -14.59 -17.83 -5.10
C LEU A 7 -14.46 -19.19 -4.40
N LYS A 8 -13.90 -20.18 -5.11
CA LYS A 8 -13.62 -21.49 -4.49
C LYS A 8 -12.40 -21.34 -3.59
N LEU A 9 -12.61 -21.43 -2.28
CA LEU A 9 -11.56 -21.37 -1.27
C LEU A 9 -11.16 -22.80 -0.83
N PRO A 10 -9.88 -23.04 -0.46
CA PRO A 10 -8.80 -22.08 -0.49
C PRO A 10 -8.34 -21.76 -1.92
N VAL A 11 -7.84 -20.53 -2.12
CA VAL A 11 -7.24 -20.09 -3.38
C VAL A 11 -5.84 -19.54 -3.12
N THR A 12 -4.87 -19.96 -3.93
CA THR A 12 -3.52 -19.39 -3.89
C THR A 12 -3.39 -18.32 -4.96
N ILE A 13 -2.89 -17.16 -4.53
CA ILE A 13 -2.62 -15.99 -5.37
C ILE A 13 -1.14 -15.62 -5.29
N GLY A 14 -0.65 -14.85 -6.25
CA GLY A 14 0.77 -14.50 -6.36
C GLY A 14 1.60 -15.61 -7.02
N LYS A 15 2.92 -15.42 -7.07
CA LYS A 15 3.89 -16.37 -7.63
C LYS A 15 5.17 -16.35 -6.80
N GLY A 16 5.78 -17.51 -6.58
CA GLY A 16 7.07 -17.62 -5.90
C GLY A 16 7.03 -17.10 -4.45
N THR A 17 7.92 -16.17 -4.10
CA THR A 17 8.02 -15.65 -2.71
C THR A 17 6.84 -14.79 -2.27
N ASN A 18 5.99 -14.37 -3.21
CA ASN A 18 4.80 -13.56 -2.96
C ASN A 18 3.50 -14.39 -2.92
N GLU A 19 3.59 -15.72 -2.90
CA GLU A 19 2.42 -16.58 -2.78
C GLU A 19 1.72 -16.40 -1.43
N VAL A 20 0.40 -16.26 -1.52
CA VAL A 20 -0.51 -16.20 -0.37
C VAL A 20 -1.72 -17.07 -0.67
N THR A 21 -2.10 -17.94 0.26
CA THR A 21 -3.29 -18.77 0.15
C THR A 21 -4.39 -18.19 1.01
N ILE A 22 -5.50 -17.79 0.39
CA ILE A 22 -6.69 -17.28 1.09
C ILE A 22 -7.58 -18.47 1.42
N TYR A 23 -7.96 -18.61 2.69
CA TYR A 23 -8.80 -19.69 3.20
C TYR A 23 -10.22 -19.23 3.52
N ARG A 24 -10.37 -17.99 3.99
CA ARG A 24 -11.67 -17.38 4.30
C ARG A 24 -11.64 -15.90 3.91
N ILE A 25 -12.72 -15.40 3.32
CA ILE A 25 -12.79 -13.99 2.95
C ILE A 25 -13.34 -13.11 4.07
N GLY A 26 -14.20 -13.64 4.95
CA GLY A 26 -14.83 -12.89 6.04
C GLY A 26 -16.07 -12.10 5.63
N ASN A 27 -16.52 -11.22 6.52
CA ASN A 27 -17.70 -10.37 6.34
C ASN A 27 -17.33 -8.90 6.51
N ILE A 28 -17.98 -8.01 5.75
CA ILE A 28 -17.71 -6.57 5.79
C ILE A 28 -18.39 -5.93 7.00
N VAL A 29 -17.62 -5.13 7.73
CA VAL A 29 -18.11 -4.21 8.77
C VAL A 29 -18.01 -2.80 8.20
N TRP A 30 -19.15 -2.27 7.74
CA TRP A 30 -19.22 -1.00 6.99
C TRP A 30 -19.57 0.20 7.88
N ASP A 31 -20.22 -0.06 9.01
CA ASP A 31 -20.68 0.93 9.99
C ASP A 31 -19.55 1.47 10.88
N LYS A 32 -18.34 0.89 10.77
CA LYS A 32 -17.15 1.31 11.51
C LYS A 32 -16.06 1.80 10.57
N GLU A 33 -15.67 3.05 10.74
CA GLU A 33 -14.73 3.74 9.87
C GLU A 33 -13.33 3.10 9.77
N ALA A 34 -12.86 2.41 10.80
CA ALA A 34 -11.52 1.82 10.83
C ALA A 34 -11.42 0.50 10.04
N TYR A 35 -12.54 -0.07 9.61
CA TYR A 35 -12.60 -1.34 8.88
C TYR A 35 -12.43 -1.18 7.36
N HIS A 36 -12.25 0.05 6.89
CA HIS A 36 -11.93 0.33 5.49
C HIS A 36 -11.13 1.62 5.33
N THR A 37 -10.34 1.67 4.27
CA THR A 37 -9.55 2.83 3.82
C THR A 37 -9.97 3.16 2.40
N ASN A 38 -9.36 4.19 1.80
CA ASN A 38 -9.55 4.46 0.38
C ASN A 38 -9.10 3.33 -0.56
N ARG A 39 -8.23 2.43 -0.11
CA ARG A 39 -7.66 1.35 -0.94
C ARG A 39 -8.13 -0.05 -0.58
N TYR A 40 -8.51 -0.28 0.68
CA TYR A 40 -8.77 -1.63 1.21
C TYR A 40 -9.99 -1.65 2.10
N ILE A 41 -10.77 -2.72 2.00
CA ILE A 41 -11.76 -3.13 3.01
C ILE A 41 -11.13 -4.28 3.81
N PHE A 42 -11.38 -4.34 5.12
CA PHE A 42 -10.83 -5.33 6.04
C PHE A 42 -11.94 -6.21 6.61
N PRO A 43 -12.32 -7.31 5.94
CA PRO A 43 -13.43 -8.13 6.39
C PRO A 43 -13.09 -8.91 7.67
N VAL A 44 -14.00 -8.92 8.63
CA VAL A 44 -13.88 -9.72 9.86
C VAL A 44 -14.02 -11.20 9.51
N GLY A 45 -13.12 -12.03 10.01
CA GLY A 45 -13.05 -13.47 9.72
C GLY A 45 -12.22 -13.81 8.47
N PHE A 46 -11.64 -12.80 7.79
CA PHE A 46 -10.65 -13.02 6.75
C PHE A 46 -9.50 -13.86 7.30
N MET A 47 -9.05 -14.86 6.54
CA MET A 47 -7.93 -15.71 6.90
C MET A 47 -7.10 -16.09 5.68
N SER A 48 -5.79 -15.85 5.78
CA SER A 48 -4.82 -16.25 4.77
C SER A 48 -3.59 -16.91 5.39
N LYS A 49 -2.85 -17.66 4.59
CA LYS A 49 -1.54 -18.19 4.95
C LYS A 49 -0.49 -17.77 3.94
N LYS A 50 0.72 -17.51 4.42
CA LYS A 50 1.90 -17.37 3.55
C LYS A 50 3.12 -18.03 4.18
N GLN A 51 4.05 -18.49 3.34
CA GLN A 51 5.36 -18.92 3.80
C GLN A 51 6.34 -17.75 3.80
N TYR A 52 7.01 -17.53 4.92
CA TYR A 52 8.04 -16.49 5.08
C TYR A 52 9.15 -16.99 6.01
N LEU A 53 10.21 -16.19 6.19
CA LEU A 53 11.27 -16.51 7.16
C LEU A 53 10.68 -16.65 8.56
N SER A 54 11.14 -17.66 9.31
CA SER A 54 10.74 -17.83 10.70
C SER A 54 11.33 -16.72 11.57
N ALA A 55 10.49 -16.17 12.45
CA ALA A 55 10.91 -15.24 13.49
C ALA A 55 11.60 -15.94 14.67
N VAL A 56 11.59 -17.28 14.72
CA VAL A 56 12.30 -18.10 15.72
C VAL A 56 13.66 -18.54 15.19
N ASP A 57 13.74 -18.86 13.91
CA ASP A 57 14.96 -19.32 13.25
C ASP A 57 15.00 -18.83 11.80
N VAL A 58 15.71 -17.72 11.58
CA VAL A 58 15.81 -17.06 10.27
C VAL A 58 16.48 -17.88 9.17
N THR A 59 17.06 -19.05 9.49
CA THR A 59 17.59 -19.98 8.48
C THR A 59 16.50 -20.85 7.85
N ARG A 60 15.29 -20.88 8.44
CA ARG A 60 14.15 -21.67 7.99
C ARG A 60 12.98 -20.78 7.58
N ARG A 61 12.07 -21.40 6.82
CA ARG A 61 10.77 -20.81 6.52
C ARG A 61 9.69 -21.50 7.33
N THR A 62 8.70 -20.73 7.74
CA THR A 62 7.50 -21.18 8.45
C THR A 62 6.27 -20.61 7.76
N THR A 63 5.13 -21.21 8.04
CA THR A 63 3.85 -20.69 7.56
C THR A 63 3.30 -19.72 8.61
N TYR A 64 2.95 -18.53 8.15
CA TYR A 64 2.23 -17.54 8.94
C TYR A 64 0.76 -17.57 8.57
N THR A 65 -0.10 -17.78 9.57
CA THR A 65 -1.56 -17.63 9.44
C THR A 65 -1.95 -16.22 9.85
N SER A 66 -2.50 -15.45 8.92
CA SER A 66 -3.02 -14.10 9.16
C SER A 66 -4.54 -14.14 9.29
N GLU A 67 -5.08 -13.41 10.25
CA GLU A 67 -6.51 -13.30 10.54
C GLU A 67 -6.89 -11.83 10.80
N ILE A 68 -8.08 -11.43 10.34
CA ILE A 68 -8.69 -10.15 10.69
C ILE A 68 -9.85 -10.43 11.65
N LEU A 69 -9.74 -9.96 12.88
CA LEU A 69 -10.72 -10.18 13.95
C LEU A 69 -11.51 -8.91 14.22
N ASP A 70 -12.72 -9.05 14.77
CA ASP A 70 -13.47 -7.90 15.28
C ASP A 70 -12.85 -7.42 16.59
N GLY A 71 -12.35 -6.17 16.58
CA GLY A 71 -11.78 -5.52 17.75
C GLY A 71 -12.65 -4.43 18.35
N GLY A 72 -13.96 -4.41 18.04
CA GLY A 72 -14.82 -3.30 18.43
C GLY A 72 -14.65 -2.16 17.45
N ASP A 73 -14.16 -1.00 17.88
CA ASP A 73 -14.05 0.19 17.02
C ASP A 73 -13.02 0.06 15.90
N THR A 74 -12.02 -0.82 16.07
CA THR A 74 -10.94 -1.05 15.10
C THR A 74 -10.71 -2.54 14.85
N PRO A 75 -10.37 -2.96 13.62
CA PRO A 75 -10.01 -4.35 13.35
C PRO A 75 -8.73 -4.75 14.08
N ILE A 76 -8.65 -6.02 14.48
CA ILE A 76 -7.41 -6.61 14.99
C ILE A 76 -6.82 -7.50 13.91
N PHE A 77 -5.64 -7.12 13.44
CA PHE A 77 -4.82 -7.95 12.55
C PHE A 77 -3.96 -8.85 13.41
N GLN A 78 -4.22 -10.15 13.36
CA GLN A 78 -3.51 -11.17 14.12
C GLN A 78 -2.73 -12.07 13.16
N VAL A 79 -1.48 -12.40 13.52
CA VAL A 79 -0.66 -13.35 12.79
C VAL A 79 -0.06 -14.37 13.76
N THR A 80 -0.11 -15.64 13.40
CA THR A 80 0.47 -16.76 14.17
C THR A 80 1.40 -17.57 13.28
N ALA A 81 2.62 -17.83 13.75
CA ALA A 81 3.58 -18.67 13.04
C ALA A 81 3.38 -20.15 13.44
N GLU A 82 3.42 -21.08 12.49
CA GLU A 82 3.19 -22.52 12.75
C GLU A 82 4.26 -23.15 13.67
N ASP A 83 5.48 -22.61 13.67
CA ASP A 83 6.60 -23.00 14.53
C ASP A 83 6.61 -22.27 15.89
N GLN A 84 5.68 -21.34 16.11
CA GLN A 84 5.48 -20.67 17.39
C GLN A 84 3.99 -20.47 17.71
N PRO A 85 3.18 -21.55 17.78
CA PRO A 85 1.71 -21.46 17.83
C PRO A 85 1.16 -20.81 19.10
N GLY A 86 1.92 -20.82 20.19
CA GLY A 86 1.54 -20.15 21.45
C GLY A 86 1.66 -18.63 21.41
N ARG A 87 2.29 -18.07 20.38
CA ARG A 87 2.54 -16.63 20.26
C ARG A 87 1.73 -16.02 19.11
N LYS A 88 1.00 -14.96 19.44
CA LYS A 88 0.18 -14.20 18.50
C LYS A 88 0.75 -12.80 18.35
N PHE A 89 1.07 -12.41 17.12
CA PHE A 89 1.38 -11.04 16.77
C PHE A 89 0.07 -10.32 16.49
N SER A 90 -0.20 -9.21 17.15
CA SER A 90 -1.43 -8.43 16.92
C SER A 90 -1.15 -6.95 16.76
N ALA A 91 -1.87 -6.28 15.86
CA ALA A 91 -1.85 -4.83 15.68
C ALA A 91 -3.18 -4.31 15.10
N SER A 92 -3.39 -3.00 15.11
CA SER A 92 -4.54 -2.32 14.50
C SER A 92 -4.42 -2.13 12.98
N SER A 93 -3.30 -2.55 12.37
CA SER A 93 -3.10 -2.51 10.92
C SER A 93 -2.31 -3.72 10.43
N SER A 94 -2.54 -4.10 9.17
CA SER A 94 -1.79 -5.16 8.49
C SER A 94 -0.29 -4.87 8.41
N SER A 95 0.09 -3.62 8.15
CA SER A 95 1.49 -3.19 8.18
C SER A 95 2.08 -3.24 9.58
N GLY A 96 1.30 -2.86 10.60
CA GLY A 96 1.73 -2.90 12.00
C GLY A 96 2.03 -4.32 12.49
N VAL A 97 1.20 -5.31 12.14
CA VAL A 97 1.42 -6.70 12.58
C VAL A 97 2.64 -7.32 11.89
N TRP A 98 2.82 -7.08 10.59
CA TRP A 98 3.98 -7.58 9.86
C TRP A 98 5.27 -6.86 10.22
N LYS A 99 5.20 -5.57 10.57
CA LYS A 99 6.36 -4.85 11.11
C LYS A 99 6.92 -5.56 12.36
N LYS A 100 6.06 -5.98 13.30
CA LYS A 100 6.49 -6.72 14.50
C LYS A 100 7.25 -8.01 14.16
N ILE A 101 6.78 -8.75 13.16
CA ILE A 101 7.42 -9.99 12.70
C ILE A 101 8.77 -9.68 12.04
N LEU A 102 8.80 -8.69 11.15
CA LEU A 102 10.03 -8.27 10.45
C LEU A 102 11.08 -7.73 11.42
N ASP A 103 10.67 -6.99 12.45
CA ASP A 103 11.57 -6.48 13.48
C ASP A 103 12.28 -7.64 14.21
N GLU A 104 11.62 -8.78 14.45
CA GLU A 104 12.24 -9.96 15.07
C GLU A 104 13.19 -10.71 14.16
N ILE A 105 12.86 -10.78 12.87
CA ILE A 105 13.76 -11.33 11.85
C ILE A 105 15.01 -10.44 11.74
N ASN A 106 14.84 -9.12 11.79
CA ASN A 106 15.93 -8.15 11.73
C ASN A 106 16.88 -8.26 12.92
N ILE A 107 16.35 -8.44 14.13
CA ILE A 107 17.16 -8.62 15.36
C ILE A 107 18.10 -9.83 15.25
N GLN A 108 17.73 -10.85 14.47
CA GLN A 108 18.56 -12.04 14.21
C GLN A 108 19.62 -11.84 13.11
N GLY A 109 19.82 -10.61 12.63
CA GLY A 109 20.89 -10.26 11.70
C GLY A 109 20.55 -10.47 10.22
N VAL A 110 19.28 -10.74 9.89
CA VAL A 110 18.81 -10.76 8.50
C VAL A 110 18.10 -9.44 8.21
N PRO A 111 18.79 -8.44 7.61
CA PRO A 111 18.15 -7.18 7.27
C PRO A 111 17.05 -7.45 6.25
N SER A 112 15.81 -7.15 6.63
CA SER A 112 14.64 -7.21 5.76
C SER A 112 14.80 -6.19 4.64
N LYS A 113 15.43 -6.60 3.53
CA LYS A 113 15.58 -5.77 2.32
C LYS A 113 14.25 -5.53 1.60
N THR A 114 13.18 -6.20 2.04
CA THR A 114 11.90 -6.19 1.35
C THR A 114 11.02 -5.08 1.92
N HIS A 115 10.64 -4.11 1.07
CA HIS A 115 9.48 -3.23 1.30
C HIS A 115 8.16 -4.01 1.22
N ALA A 116 8.08 -5.10 1.97
CA ALA A 116 6.91 -5.95 2.08
C ALA A 116 5.76 -5.13 2.67
N SER A 117 4.79 -4.75 1.84
CA SER A 117 3.63 -4.02 2.35
C SER A 117 2.73 -4.98 3.14
N GLY A 118 2.28 -4.57 4.33
CA GLY A 118 1.40 -5.40 5.17
C GLY A 118 0.18 -5.97 4.42
N PRO A 119 -0.55 -5.15 3.61
CA PRO A 119 -1.65 -5.65 2.79
C PRO A 119 -1.24 -6.72 1.77
N GLU A 120 -0.04 -6.63 1.18
CA GLU A 120 0.50 -7.65 0.29
C GLU A 120 0.84 -8.94 1.04
N MET A 121 1.42 -8.83 2.24
CA MET A 121 1.69 -10.01 3.08
C MET A 121 0.41 -10.76 3.47
N LEU A 122 -0.72 -10.07 3.58
CA LEU A 122 -2.03 -10.68 3.83
C LEU A 122 -2.73 -11.20 2.56
N GLY A 123 -2.29 -10.76 1.38
CA GLY A 123 -2.96 -11.03 0.10
C GLY A 123 -4.07 -10.05 -0.29
N LEU A 124 -4.28 -8.99 0.49
CA LEU A 124 -5.32 -7.97 0.26
C LEU A 124 -5.00 -7.03 -0.91
N SER A 125 -3.73 -6.92 -1.31
CA SER A 125 -3.28 -6.13 -2.47
C SER A 125 -3.53 -6.80 -3.82
N HIS A 126 -3.92 -8.07 -3.84
CA HIS A 126 -4.15 -8.77 -5.10
C HIS A 126 -5.49 -8.38 -5.71
N LEU A 127 -5.49 -7.89 -6.95
CA LEU A 127 -6.70 -7.37 -7.60
C LEU A 127 -7.87 -8.36 -7.65
N GLY A 128 -7.60 -9.66 -7.82
CA GLY A 128 -8.65 -10.68 -7.79
C GLY A 128 -9.30 -10.82 -6.40
N ILE A 129 -8.54 -10.59 -5.33
CA ILE A 129 -9.07 -10.60 -3.96
C ILE A 129 -9.78 -9.29 -3.66
N THR A 130 -9.23 -8.15 -4.11
CA THR A 130 -9.90 -6.85 -4.03
C THR A 130 -11.26 -6.88 -4.72
N LYS A 131 -11.33 -7.43 -5.94
CA LYS A 131 -12.58 -7.63 -6.69
C LYS A 131 -13.58 -8.45 -5.89
N TYR A 132 -13.13 -9.59 -5.39
CA TYR A 132 -14.00 -10.47 -4.61
C TYR A 132 -14.51 -9.84 -3.32
N ILE A 133 -13.67 -9.07 -2.61
CA ILE A 133 -14.11 -8.32 -1.42
C ILE A 133 -15.11 -7.23 -1.79
N GLN A 134 -14.91 -6.53 -2.92
CA GLN A 134 -15.82 -5.48 -3.40
C GLN A 134 -17.20 -6.03 -3.81
N GLU A 135 -17.29 -7.31 -4.15
CA GLU A 135 -18.55 -8.00 -4.48
C GLU A 135 -19.30 -8.53 -3.23
N LEU A 136 -18.71 -8.43 -2.02
CA LEU A 136 -19.37 -8.85 -0.79
C LEU A 136 -20.46 -7.88 -0.35
N PRO A 137 -21.54 -8.36 0.30
CA PRO A 137 -22.57 -7.51 0.86
C PRO A 137 -22.00 -6.46 1.83
N GLY A 138 -22.34 -5.19 1.60
CA GLY A 138 -21.91 -4.07 2.44
C GLY A 138 -20.67 -3.34 1.93
N ALA A 139 -19.98 -3.84 0.90
CA ALA A 139 -18.86 -3.13 0.29
C ALA A 139 -19.26 -1.74 -0.23
N GLU A 140 -20.48 -1.61 -0.75
CA GLU A 140 -21.07 -0.38 -1.23
C GLU A 140 -21.35 0.66 -0.14
N LYS A 141 -21.36 0.24 1.13
CA LYS A 141 -21.59 1.10 2.30
C LYS A 141 -20.30 1.61 2.92
N CYS A 142 -19.14 1.10 2.50
CA CYS A 142 -17.83 1.53 2.96
C CYS A 142 -17.49 2.93 2.42
N THR A 143 -17.90 3.98 3.13
CA THR A 143 -17.87 5.37 2.65
C THR A 143 -16.48 5.90 2.28
N LYS A 144 -15.40 5.41 2.91
CA LYS A 144 -14.03 5.81 2.56
C LYS A 144 -13.49 5.06 1.34
N TYR A 145 -14.03 3.88 1.02
CA TYR A 145 -13.46 2.97 0.03
C TYR A 145 -13.72 3.44 -1.39
N VAL A 146 -12.65 3.52 -2.20
CA VAL A 146 -12.76 3.84 -3.62
C VAL A 146 -12.94 2.53 -4.38
N MET A 147 -14.16 2.28 -4.86
CA MET A 147 -14.46 1.13 -5.71
C MET A 147 -13.57 1.10 -6.93
N GLN A 148 -12.90 -0.03 -7.13
CA GLN A 148 -12.10 -0.26 -8.31
C GLN A 148 -13.03 -0.60 -9.49
N ARG A 149 -12.64 -0.17 -10.68
CA ARG A 149 -13.31 -0.53 -11.94
C ARG A 149 -12.37 -1.44 -12.71
N TRP A 150 -12.89 -2.60 -13.13
CA TRP A 150 -12.19 -3.49 -14.04
C TRP A 150 -12.69 -3.18 -15.44
N ILE A 151 -11.76 -2.98 -16.37
CA ILE A 151 -12.08 -2.92 -17.79
C ILE A 151 -12.26 -4.36 -18.20
N ASP A 152 -13.49 -4.77 -18.48
CA ASP A 152 -13.70 -5.99 -19.25
C ASP A 152 -13.28 -5.66 -20.69
N ASP A 153 -12.42 -6.47 -21.30
CA ASP A 153 -11.94 -6.24 -22.68
C ASP A 153 -13.09 -6.19 -23.71
N ASP A 154 -14.28 -6.67 -23.34
CA ASP A 154 -15.52 -6.64 -24.13
C ASP A 154 -16.37 -5.36 -23.93
N GLN A 155 -16.00 -4.47 -23.00
CA GLN A 155 -16.70 -3.19 -22.82
C GLN A 155 -16.12 -2.15 -23.81
N PRO A 156 -16.97 -1.48 -24.62
CA PRO A 156 -16.50 -0.35 -25.42
C PRO A 156 -15.88 0.71 -24.51
N PRO A 157 -14.82 1.41 -24.95
CA PRO A 157 -14.13 2.39 -24.12
C PRO A 157 -15.14 3.41 -23.57
N PRO A 158 -14.98 3.84 -22.30
CA PRO A 158 -15.87 4.84 -21.73
C PRO A 158 -15.85 6.10 -22.62
N PRO A 159 -16.99 6.80 -22.76
CA PRO A 159 -17.02 8.05 -23.50
C PRO A 159 -16.01 9.03 -22.89
N PRO A 160 -15.37 9.88 -23.71
CA PRO A 160 -14.45 10.88 -23.20
C PRO A 160 -15.14 11.74 -22.13
N PRO A 161 -14.42 12.17 -21.08
CA PRO A 161 -15.00 13.05 -20.09
C PRO A 161 -15.54 14.31 -20.78
N PRO A 162 -16.67 14.88 -20.29
CA PRO A 162 -17.17 16.13 -20.83
C PRO A 162 -16.08 17.21 -20.72
N PRO A 163 -15.98 18.14 -21.68
CA PRO A 163 -15.00 19.22 -21.59
C PRO A 163 -15.19 19.95 -20.26
N MET A 164 -14.18 19.89 -19.39
CA MET A 164 -14.17 20.71 -18.19
C MET A 164 -14.16 22.16 -18.66
N ASN A 165 -15.23 22.88 -18.36
CA ASN A 165 -15.29 24.32 -18.58
C ASN A 165 -14.33 24.96 -17.56
N MET A 166 -13.04 25.05 -17.89
CA MET A 166 -12.11 25.83 -17.10
C MET A 166 -12.59 27.29 -17.15
N PRO A 167 -12.83 27.94 -15.99
CA PRO A 167 -13.08 29.37 -16.01
C PRO A 167 -11.88 30.05 -16.67
N VAL A 168 -12.13 30.77 -17.76
CA VAL A 168 -11.13 31.63 -18.38
C VAL A 168 -10.79 32.70 -17.35
N ILE A 169 -9.67 32.53 -16.67
CA ILE A 169 -9.07 33.62 -15.88
C ILE A 169 -8.72 34.68 -16.93
N LYS A 170 -9.53 35.74 -16.99
CA LYS A 170 -9.20 36.93 -17.77
C LYS A 170 -7.90 37.46 -17.17
N ARG A 171 -6.80 37.33 -17.91
CA ARG A 171 -5.57 38.04 -17.60
C ARG A 171 -5.87 39.51 -17.84
N GLU A 172 -5.99 40.28 -16.77
CA GLU A 172 -5.93 41.74 -16.89
C GLU A 172 -4.54 42.10 -17.43
N PRO A 173 -4.43 43.02 -18.40
CA PRO A 173 -3.13 43.47 -18.88
C PRO A 173 -2.39 44.13 -17.72
N MET A 174 -1.16 43.70 -17.52
CA MET A 174 -0.21 44.31 -16.59
C MET A 174 0.19 45.64 -17.20
N ASP A 175 -0.10 46.75 -16.51
CA ASP A 175 0.32 48.08 -16.94
C ASP A 175 1.85 48.09 -17.12
N GLU A 176 2.30 48.60 -18.27
CA GLU A 176 3.72 48.81 -18.56
C GLU A 176 4.20 49.99 -17.70
N GLU A 177 4.86 49.70 -16.57
CA GLU A 177 5.65 50.71 -15.88
C GLU A 177 6.90 51.00 -16.72
N GLU A 178 7.08 52.26 -17.13
CA GLU A 178 8.24 52.74 -17.86
C GLU A 178 9.50 52.61 -16.98
N ASP A 179 10.47 51.82 -17.45
CA ASP A 179 11.80 51.70 -16.84
C ASP A 179 12.55 53.04 -16.99
N ASP A 180 12.66 53.80 -15.90
CA ASP A 180 13.67 54.86 -15.76
C ASP A 180 15.06 54.21 -15.57
N ASP A 181 15.89 54.32 -16.61
CA ASP A 181 17.31 53.96 -16.60
C ASP A 181 18.09 54.81 -15.57
N ASP A 182 18.44 54.26 -14.40
CA ASP A 182 19.71 54.57 -13.72
C ASP A 182 20.00 53.62 -12.54
N ASP A 183 21.00 52.75 -12.75
CA ASP A 183 22.10 52.42 -11.82
C ASP A 183 22.55 50.96 -11.98
N ARG A 184 23.34 50.73 -13.05
CA ARG A 184 24.23 49.57 -13.15
C ARG A 184 25.44 49.83 -12.24
N SER A 185 25.41 49.34 -11.00
CA SER A 185 26.63 48.91 -10.33
C SER A 185 26.38 47.91 -9.20
N ALA A 186 27.16 46.82 -9.24
CA ALA A 186 27.24 45.72 -8.26
C ALA A 186 26.04 44.74 -8.32
N ILE A 187 26.16 43.41 -8.45
CA ILE A 187 27.15 42.48 -7.92
C ILE A 187 27.14 41.24 -8.85
N THR A 188 28.12 41.08 -9.73
CA THR A 188 28.46 39.78 -10.32
C THR A 188 29.73 39.30 -9.63
N ASN A 189 29.61 38.63 -8.47
CA ASN A 189 30.77 38.07 -7.76
C ASN A 189 30.38 36.94 -6.77
N GLY A 190 29.55 35.99 -7.21
CA GLY A 190 29.15 34.85 -6.36
C GLY A 190 29.28 33.46 -6.99
N HIS A 191 29.37 33.36 -8.32
CA HIS A 191 29.23 32.07 -9.00
C HIS A 191 30.56 31.44 -9.46
N GLU A 192 31.70 32.14 -9.33
CA GLU A 192 33.01 31.63 -9.73
C GLU A 192 33.86 31.05 -8.59
N GLN A 193 33.39 31.08 -7.33
CA GLN A 193 34.17 30.57 -6.19
C GLN A 193 33.88 29.10 -5.80
N TYR A 194 32.80 28.48 -6.30
CA TYR A 194 32.46 27.09 -5.90
C TYR A 194 33.07 26.01 -6.80
N GLU A 195 33.44 26.31 -8.05
CA GLU A 195 34.01 25.28 -8.95
C GLU A 195 35.53 25.06 -8.76
N HIS A 196 36.24 25.95 -8.06
CA HIS A 196 37.68 25.78 -7.78
C HIS A 196 37.99 24.98 -6.50
N GLN A 197 37.00 24.66 -5.67
CA GLN A 197 37.20 23.88 -4.43
C GLN A 197 37.18 22.35 -4.65
N ILE A 198 36.59 21.86 -5.76
CA ILE A 198 36.43 20.40 -5.98
C ILE A 198 37.61 19.78 -6.74
N LYS A 199 38.48 20.59 -7.37
CA LYS A 199 39.59 20.07 -8.21
C LYS A 199 40.97 19.98 -7.54
N THR A 200 41.10 20.32 -6.26
CA THR A 200 42.40 20.30 -5.55
C THR A 200 42.59 19.14 -4.56
N GLU A 201 41.59 18.29 -4.29
CA GLU A 201 41.75 17.12 -3.41
C GLU A 201 41.95 15.77 -4.14
N ALA A 202 42.05 15.75 -5.48
CA ALA A 202 42.18 14.51 -6.27
C ALA A 202 43.55 14.27 -6.92
N SER A 203 44.59 15.03 -6.57
CA SER A 203 45.98 14.79 -7.01
C SER A 203 46.87 15.60 -6.08
N SER A 204 47.65 15.08 -5.13
CA SER A 204 48.60 13.95 -5.07
C SER A 204 49.20 14.00 -3.62
N PRO A 205 50.16 13.15 -3.25
CA PRO A 205 50.23 11.70 -3.18
C PRO A 205 49.96 11.15 -1.75
#